data_AF-R9INT1-F1
#
_entry.id   AF-R9INT1-F1
#
_cell.length_a   1.000
_cell.length_b   1.000
_cell.length_c   1.000
_cell.angle_alpha   90.00
_cell.angle_beta   90.00
_cell.angle_gamma   90.00
#
_symmetry.space_group_name_H-M   'P 1'
#
loop_
_entity.id
_entity.type
_entity.pdbx_description
1 polymer ?
#
loop_
_entity_poly.entity_id
_entity_poly.type
_entity_poly.pdbx_seq_one_letter_code
_entity_poly.pdbx_strand_id
1 'polypeptide(L)'
;MFQPLELIQEYEKLNPGEAQLSSIREAIRQADLAKDYSYMLYFRCEYANACRSDDTSNLLLYIYLIFPEILKIFEEHPDIKMPDCHYSGTIDTVQDIFSVMISCADFFYQIPISDMEKYLEKYKNFCQQYGYSLFDYYISSARLYRQTNDKERAMQCLKDFKTLCRTTHCRDAFSLDFIGEMACWYDDLDTLLKVTKMLERKNHKQDQLVYEYGRLLYCYAVRRQDFEQAAPYYNLLKKLCKKFKMHSPYFADTMVYLTATDQNAAWNFFLKEAPFQAITTIPLDKMEFSIGAEIMMRSLKKSGKETVRFSLPGAHPWQREDECYQTETLAEYFRQQAREISFKFDARNGNNHCIQEYELFLAAANTVSANT
;
A
#
# COMPACT_ATOMS: atom_id res chain seq x y z
N MET A 1 10.23 -20.90 -34.67
CA MET A 1 8.75 -20.93 -34.75
C MET A 1 8.27 -20.47 -33.39
N PHE A 2 7.27 -19.59 -33.30
CA PHE A 2 6.75 -19.15 -31.99
C PHE A 2 6.01 -20.33 -31.33
N GLN A 3 6.47 -20.75 -30.15
CA GLN A 3 5.96 -21.90 -29.40
C GLN A 3 5.43 -21.43 -28.03
N PRO A 4 4.23 -20.81 -27.97
CA PRO A 4 3.75 -20.16 -26.76
C PRO A 4 3.59 -21.10 -25.56
N LEU A 5 3.16 -22.35 -25.78
CA LEU A 5 2.97 -23.32 -24.69
C LEU A 5 4.28 -23.72 -24.01
N GLU A 6 5.39 -23.75 -24.75
CA GLU A 6 6.71 -24.04 -24.19
C GLU A 6 7.17 -22.87 -23.31
N LEU A 7 6.97 -21.64 -23.77
CA LEU A 7 7.28 -20.43 -23.01
C LEU A 7 6.50 -20.36 -21.69
N ILE A 8 5.20 -20.71 -21.73
CA ILE A 8 4.34 -20.81 -20.54
C ILE A 8 4.93 -21.79 -19.52
N GLN A 9 5.21 -23.01 -19.97
CA GLN A 9 5.78 -24.05 -19.11
C GLN A 9 7.17 -23.68 -18.56
N GLU A 10 7.94 -22.83 -19.25
CA GLU A 10 9.24 -22.39 -18.78
C GLU A 10 9.13 -21.38 -17.64
N TYR A 11 8.31 -20.33 -17.76
CA TYR A 11 8.20 -19.34 -16.69
C TYR A 11 7.37 -19.82 -15.50
N GLU A 12 6.43 -20.75 -15.68
CA GLU A 12 5.64 -21.35 -14.58
C GLU A 12 6.51 -22.19 -13.63
N LYS A 13 7.67 -22.68 -14.10
CA LYS A 13 8.63 -23.42 -13.26
C LYS A 13 9.48 -22.50 -12.37
N LEU A 14 9.46 -21.19 -12.61
CA LEU A 14 10.26 -20.22 -11.87
C LEU A 14 9.51 -19.73 -10.64
N ASN A 15 10.25 -19.45 -9.57
CA ASN A 15 9.69 -18.81 -8.38
C ASN A 15 9.23 -17.37 -8.72
N PRO A 16 8.15 -16.88 -8.08
CA PRO A 16 7.72 -15.49 -8.23
C PRO A 16 8.85 -14.48 -8.01
N GLY A 17 8.85 -13.41 -8.81
CA GLY A 17 9.84 -12.33 -8.74
C GLY A 17 10.56 -12.07 -10.07
N GLU A 18 11.70 -11.39 -10.01
CA GLU A 18 12.40 -10.83 -11.18
C GLU A 18 12.81 -11.88 -12.24
N ALA A 19 13.18 -13.10 -11.84
CA ALA A 19 13.53 -14.17 -12.78
C ALA A 19 12.33 -14.61 -13.62
N GLN A 20 11.17 -14.82 -12.97
CA GLN A 20 9.93 -15.16 -13.66
C GLN A 20 9.48 -14.01 -14.56
N LEU A 21 9.50 -12.77 -14.05
CA LEU A 21 9.17 -11.58 -14.85
C LEU A 21 10.05 -11.42 -16.08
N SER A 22 11.35 -11.70 -15.97
CA SER A 22 12.28 -11.68 -17.10
C SER A 22 11.92 -12.72 -18.16
N SER A 23 11.53 -13.92 -17.74
CA SER A 23 11.07 -14.98 -18.64
C SER A 23 9.76 -14.61 -19.35
N ILE A 24 8.78 -14.03 -18.62
CA ILE A 24 7.53 -13.54 -19.22
C ILE A 24 7.81 -12.40 -20.22
N ARG A 25 8.76 -11.50 -19.94
CA ARG A 25 9.17 -10.43 -20.90
C ARG A 25 9.71 -11.00 -22.21
N GLU A 26 10.48 -12.09 -22.14
CA GLU A 26 10.92 -12.78 -23.35
C GLU A 26 9.75 -13.40 -24.11
N ALA A 27 8.77 -13.96 -23.41
CA ALA A 27 7.54 -14.47 -24.03
C ALA A 27 6.73 -13.35 -24.73
N ILE A 28 6.61 -12.18 -24.09
CA ILE A 28 6.03 -10.96 -24.71
C ILE A 28 6.76 -10.63 -26.00
N ARG A 29 8.11 -10.56 -25.97
CA ARG A 29 8.93 -10.23 -27.14
C ARG A 29 8.70 -11.21 -28.30
N GLN A 30 8.58 -12.51 -28.00
CA GLN A 30 8.35 -13.55 -29.00
C GLN A 30 6.95 -13.44 -29.61
N ALA A 31 5.92 -13.17 -28.81
CA ALA A 31 4.55 -12.95 -29.29
C ALA A 31 4.46 -11.70 -30.18
N ASP A 32 5.14 -10.62 -29.80
CA ASP A 32 5.21 -9.37 -30.57
C ASP A 32 5.86 -9.60 -31.95
N LEU A 33 6.96 -10.37 -32.01
CA LEU A 33 7.61 -10.73 -33.26
C LEU A 33 6.73 -11.61 -34.15
N ALA A 34 5.93 -12.49 -33.54
CA ALA A 34 4.97 -13.33 -34.24
C ALA A 34 3.71 -12.57 -34.67
N LYS A 35 3.46 -11.38 -34.10
CA LYS A 35 2.21 -10.60 -34.22
C LYS A 35 0.96 -11.42 -33.84
N ASP A 36 1.11 -12.28 -32.84
CA ASP A 36 0.02 -13.08 -32.30
C ASP A 36 -0.69 -12.30 -31.21
N TYR A 37 -1.69 -11.48 -31.58
CA TYR A 37 -2.32 -10.55 -30.65
C TYR A 37 -2.92 -11.23 -29.42
N SER A 38 -3.47 -12.45 -29.57
CA SER A 38 -4.02 -13.24 -28.45
C SER A 38 -2.94 -13.53 -27.40
N TYR A 39 -1.76 -14.01 -27.83
CA TYR A 39 -0.65 -14.25 -26.91
C TYR A 39 0.08 -12.96 -26.48
N MET A 40 0.08 -11.91 -27.32
CA MET A 40 0.60 -10.60 -26.95
C MET A 40 -0.16 -10.00 -25.77
N LEU A 41 -1.49 -10.10 -25.76
CA LEU A 41 -2.33 -9.67 -24.64
C LEU A 41 -2.14 -10.58 -23.42
N TYR A 42 -2.20 -11.90 -23.64
CA TYR A 42 -2.05 -12.90 -22.59
C TYR A 42 -0.76 -12.73 -21.80
N PHE A 43 0.41 -12.66 -22.45
CA PHE A 43 1.67 -12.56 -21.71
C PHE A 43 1.83 -11.24 -20.96
N ARG A 44 1.21 -10.15 -21.42
CA ARG A 44 1.20 -8.88 -20.67
C ARG A 44 0.28 -8.97 -19.45
N CYS A 45 -0.86 -9.64 -19.57
CA CYS A 45 -1.73 -9.93 -18.43
C CYS A 45 -1.03 -10.84 -17.41
N GLU A 46 -0.34 -11.89 -17.86
CA GLU A 46 0.46 -12.78 -17.01
C GLU A 46 1.60 -12.02 -16.33
N TYR A 47 2.26 -11.10 -17.04
CA TYR A 47 3.27 -10.23 -16.46
C TYR A 47 2.69 -9.38 -15.32
N ALA A 48 1.53 -8.75 -15.54
CA ALA A 48 0.86 -7.96 -14.51
C ALA A 48 0.40 -8.81 -13.32
N ASN A 49 -0.08 -10.03 -13.55
CA ASN A 49 -0.47 -10.97 -12.49
C ASN A 49 0.75 -11.44 -11.68
N ALA A 50 1.86 -11.76 -12.33
CA ALA A 50 3.11 -12.14 -11.67
C ALA A 50 3.65 -11.01 -10.79
N CYS A 51 3.45 -9.74 -11.17
CA CYS A 51 3.79 -8.59 -10.32
C CYS A 51 2.98 -8.53 -9.01
N ARG A 52 1.80 -9.17 -8.95
CA ARG A 52 0.94 -9.22 -7.75
C ARG A 52 1.22 -10.44 -6.87
N SER A 53 1.81 -11.50 -7.43
CA SER A 53 2.11 -12.73 -6.70
C SER A 53 3.33 -12.65 -5.80
N ASP A 54 4.06 -11.53 -5.84
CA ASP A 54 5.13 -11.25 -4.88
C ASP A 54 4.51 -10.86 -3.53
N ASP A 55 4.77 -11.67 -2.50
CA ASP A 55 4.30 -11.47 -1.12
C ASP A 55 4.64 -10.08 -0.55
N THR A 56 5.58 -9.37 -1.17
CA THR A 56 6.03 -8.03 -0.75
C THR A 56 5.39 -6.87 -1.53
N SER A 57 4.57 -7.14 -2.56
CA SER A 57 3.95 -6.12 -3.43
C SER A 57 4.93 -5.15 -4.10
N ASN A 58 6.23 -5.48 -4.12
CA ASN A 58 7.30 -4.59 -4.57
C ASN A 58 7.29 -4.30 -6.08
N LEU A 59 6.51 -5.07 -6.82
CA LEU A 59 6.44 -4.99 -8.28
C LEU A 59 5.17 -4.25 -8.74
N LEU A 60 4.42 -3.63 -7.82
CA LEU A 60 3.17 -2.93 -8.13
C LEU A 60 3.35 -1.82 -9.19
N LEU A 61 4.47 -1.08 -9.16
CA LEU A 61 4.77 -0.05 -10.17
C LEU A 61 4.90 -0.65 -11.58
N TYR A 62 5.31 -1.90 -11.71
CA TYR A 62 5.46 -2.54 -13.02
C TYR A 62 4.10 -2.80 -13.68
N ILE A 63 3.04 -2.95 -12.90
CA ILE A 63 1.66 -3.02 -13.41
C ILE A 63 1.30 -1.70 -14.09
N TYR A 64 1.59 -0.56 -13.44
CA TYR A 64 1.38 0.76 -14.05
C TYR A 64 2.17 0.92 -15.36
N LEU A 65 3.39 0.39 -15.45
CA LEU A 65 4.23 0.49 -16.65
C LEU A 65 3.74 -0.39 -17.81
N ILE A 66 3.26 -1.61 -17.55
CA ILE A 66 2.83 -2.55 -18.61
C ILE A 66 1.38 -2.32 -19.05
N PHE A 67 0.53 -1.79 -18.15
CA PHE A 67 -0.90 -1.64 -18.41
C PHE A 67 -1.27 -0.83 -19.67
N PRO A 68 -0.56 0.26 -20.05
CA PRO A 68 -0.86 0.98 -21.29
C PRO A 68 -0.78 0.08 -22.53
N GLU A 69 0.11 -0.91 -22.54
CA GLU A 69 0.23 -1.87 -23.65
C GLU A 69 -0.94 -2.87 -23.67
N ILE A 70 -1.35 -3.37 -22.48
CA ILE A 70 -2.53 -4.24 -22.33
C ILE A 70 -3.76 -3.51 -22.88
N LEU A 71 -3.99 -2.29 -22.40
CA LEU A 71 -5.16 -1.50 -22.78
C LEU A 71 -5.16 -1.20 -24.27
N LYS A 72 -4.00 -0.87 -24.86
CA LYS A 72 -3.89 -0.60 -26.29
C LYS A 72 -4.28 -1.83 -27.13
N ILE A 73 -3.73 -3.00 -26.83
CA ILE A 73 -4.04 -4.23 -27.59
C ILE A 73 -5.54 -4.56 -27.46
N PHE A 74 -6.09 -4.41 -26.27
CA PHE A 74 -7.51 -4.65 -26.03
C PHE A 74 -8.41 -3.64 -26.79
N GLU A 75 -8.08 -2.35 -26.78
CA GLU A 75 -8.81 -1.29 -27.50
C GLU A 75 -8.71 -1.47 -29.04
N GLU A 76 -7.57 -1.91 -29.56
CA GLU A 76 -7.34 -2.15 -30.99
C GLU A 76 -7.98 -3.46 -31.49
N HIS A 77 -8.23 -4.42 -30.59
CA HIS A 77 -8.79 -5.74 -30.91
C HIS A 77 -9.94 -6.13 -29.95
N PRO A 78 -11.13 -5.52 -30.05
CA PRO A 78 -12.21 -5.70 -29.07
C PRO A 78 -12.77 -7.13 -28.99
N ASP A 79 -12.62 -7.93 -30.06
CA ASP A 79 -13.07 -9.32 -30.12
C ASP A 79 -11.95 -10.33 -29.77
N ILE A 80 -10.81 -9.83 -29.30
CA ILE A 80 -9.65 -10.66 -28.95
C ILE A 80 -10.02 -11.67 -27.86
N LYS A 81 -9.56 -12.91 -28.06
CA LYS A 81 -9.66 -13.97 -27.06
C LYS A 81 -8.26 -14.39 -26.67
N MET A 82 -7.98 -14.28 -25.38
CA MET A 82 -6.79 -14.89 -24.80
C MET A 82 -6.93 -16.42 -24.82
N PRO A 83 -5.83 -17.16 -24.97
CA PRO A 83 -5.80 -18.61 -24.76
C PRO A 83 -6.15 -18.92 -23.30
N ASP A 84 -6.72 -20.11 -23.04
CA ASP A 84 -7.29 -20.59 -21.76
C ASP A 84 -6.76 -19.83 -20.53
N CYS A 85 -7.45 -18.74 -20.18
CA CYS A 85 -7.13 -17.95 -19.00
C CYS A 85 -7.82 -18.58 -17.79
N HIS A 86 -7.13 -18.64 -16.64
CA HIS A 86 -7.72 -19.08 -15.37
C HIS A 86 -8.89 -18.20 -14.88
N TYR A 87 -9.13 -17.07 -15.53
CA TYR A 87 -10.18 -16.09 -15.25
C TYR A 87 -11.37 -16.19 -16.22
N SER A 88 -12.53 -15.67 -15.82
CA SER A 88 -13.84 -15.80 -16.47
C SER A 88 -13.96 -15.22 -17.90
N GLY A 89 -12.90 -14.61 -18.43
CA GLY A 89 -12.79 -14.16 -19.82
C GLY A 89 -11.78 -13.03 -19.98
N THR A 90 -11.46 -12.67 -21.23
CA THR A 90 -10.47 -11.62 -21.52
C THR A 90 -10.83 -10.26 -20.92
N ILE A 91 -12.10 -9.87 -21.00
CA ILE A 91 -12.60 -8.60 -20.46
C ILE A 91 -12.43 -8.56 -18.94
N ASP A 92 -12.75 -9.66 -18.25
CA ASP A 92 -12.62 -9.76 -16.79
C ASP A 92 -11.16 -9.65 -16.34
N THR A 93 -10.24 -10.30 -17.05
CA THR A 93 -8.81 -10.18 -16.75
C THR A 93 -8.31 -8.75 -16.92
N VAL A 94 -8.68 -8.08 -18.03
CA VAL A 94 -8.30 -6.68 -18.25
C VAL A 94 -8.91 -5.78 -17.19
N GLN A 95 -10.17 -6.02 -16.80
CA GLN A 95 -10.85 -5.25 -15.75
C GLN A 95 -10.14 -5.38 -14.40
N ASP A 96 -9.79 -6.60 -13.98
CA ASP A 96 -9.11 -6.86 -12.72
C ASP A 96 -7.71 -6.23 -12.68
N ILE A 97 -6.95 -6.28 -13.78
CA ILE A 97 -5.66 -5.59 -13.85
C ILE A 97 -5.85 -4.06 -13.84
N PHE A 98 -6.87 -3.55 -14.54
CA PHE A 98 -7.15 -2.12 -14.60
C PHE A 98 -7.53 -1.58 -13.21
N SER A 99 -8.34 -2.32 -12.43
CA SER A 99 -8.73 -1.93 -11.07
C SER A 99 -7.52 -1.79 -10.13
N VAL A 100 -6.55 -2.69 -10.25
CA VAL A 100 -5.28 -2.61 -9.49
C VAL A 100 -4.43 -1.45 -9.99
N MET A 101 -4.31 -1.27 -11.30
CA MET A 101 -3.53 -0.18 -11.88
C MET A 101 -4.03 1.18 -11.39
N ILE A 102 -5.35 1.41 -11.35
CA ILE A 102 -5.91 2.69 -10.86
C ILE A 102 -5.76 2.89 -9.34
N SER A 103 -5.27 1.90 -8.59
CA SER A 103 -4.92 2.08 -7.18
C SER A 103 -3.48 2.53 -6.97
N CYS A 104 -2.61 2.40 -7.99
CA CYS A 104 -1.16 2.58 -7.85
C CYS A 104 -0.75 4.00 -7.45
N ALA A 105 -1.46 5.05 -7.89
CA ALA A 105 -1.09 6.43 -7.56
C ALA A 105 -1.12 6.71 -6.05
N ASP A 106 -1.86 5.93 -5.25
CA ASP A 106 -1.85 6.10 -3.80
C ASP A 106 -0.45 5.81 -3.22
N PHE A 107 0.31 4.91 -3.85
CA PHE A 107 1.54 4.36 -3.30
C PHE A 107 2.83 4.94 -3.91
N PHE A 108 2.76 5.55 -5.10
CA PHE A 108 3.94 5.94 -5.89
C PHE A 108 3.93 7.42 -6.30
N TYR A 109 4.84 8.23 -5.75
CA TYR A 109 5.05 9.62 -6.19
C TYR A 109 5.54 9.74 -7.64
N GLN A 110 6.02 8.65 -8.23
CA GLN A 110 6.50 8.59 -9.62
C GLN A 110 5.36 8.69 -10.63
N ILE A 111 4.13 8.36 -10.23
CA ILE A 111 2.95 8.39 -11.12
C ILE A 111 2.35 9.80 -11.08
N PRO A 112 2.32 10.54 -12.20
CA PRO A 112 1.73 11.88 -12.21
C PRO A 112 0.22 11.88 -11.92
N ILE A 113 -0.27 12.84 -11.13
CA ILE A 113 -1.70 13.00 -10.84
C ILE A 113 -2.53 13.12 -12.12
N SER A 114 -2.06 13.94 -13.07
CA SER A 114 -2.76 14.19 -14.33
C SER A 114 -2.91 12.94 -15.19
N ASP A 115 -1.96 12.01 -15.13
CA ASP A 115 -2.07 10.76 -15.87
C ASP A 115 -3.05 9.81 -15.18
N MET A 116 -3.04 9.82 -13.84
CA MET A 116 -4.01 9.06 -13.07
C MET A 116 -5.45 9.50 -13.28
N GLU A 117 -5.71 10.82 -13.34
CA GLU A 117 -7.05 11.34 -13.64
C GLU A 117 -7.55 10.85 -15.01
N LYS A 118 -6.68 10.81 -16.04
CA LYS A 118 -7.03 10.27 -17.36
C LYS A 118 -7.37 8.78 -17.28
N TYR A 119 -6.59 8.00 -16.54
CA TYR A 119 -6.84 6.56 -16.37
C TYR A 119 -8.11 6.28 -15.56
N LEU A 120 -8.43 7.08 -14.55
CA LEU A 120 -9.68 6.97 -13.80
C LEU A 120 -10.89 7.21 -14.70
N GLU A 121 -10.84 8.21 -15.59
CA GLU A 121 -11.95 8.44 -16.53
C GLU A 121 -12.04 7.32 -17.57
N LYS A 122 -10.91 6.83 -18.08
CA LYS A 122 -10.90 5.62 -18.94
C LYS A 122 -11.50 4.41 -18.21
N TYR A 123 -11.15 4.19 -16.94
CA TYR A 123 -11.67 3.08 -16.16
C TYR A 123 -13.18 3.18 -15.94
N LYS A 124 -13.66 4.39 -15.61
CA LYS A 124 -15.10 4.64 -15.48
C LYS A 124 -15.85 4.31 -16.76
N ASN A 125 -15.34 4.77 -17.92
CA ASN A 125 -15.93 4.48 -19.22
C ASN A 125 -15.90 2.97 -19.53
N PHE A 126 -14.78 2.30 -19.23
CA PHE A 126 -14.64 0.85 -19.36
C PHE A 126 -15.70 0.12 -18.52
N CYS A 127 -15.85 0.47 -17.24
CA CYS A 127 -16.85 -0.13 -16.37
C CYS A 127 -18.27 0.07 -16.91
N GLN A 128 -18.60 1.28 -17.38
CA GLN A 128 -19.92 1.58 -17.96
C GLN A 128 -20.19 0.79 -19.24
N GLN A 129 -19.19 0.67 -20.11
CA GLN A 129 -19.28 -0.07 -21.38
C GLN A 129 -19.52 -1.57 -21.15
N TYR A 130 -18.83 -2.17 -20.19
CA TYR A 130 -18.85 -3.61 -19.95
C TYR A 130 -19.72 -4.04 -18.75
N GLY A 131 -20.43 -3.11 -18.11
CA GLY A 131 -21.39 -3.40 -17.04
C GLY A 131 -20.77 -3.68 -15.67
N TYR A 132 -19.53 -3.26 -15.42
CA TYR A 132 -18.89 -3.38 -14.10
C TYR A 132 -19.33 -2.27 -13.15
N SER A 133 -19.28 -2.56 -11.85
CA SER A 133 -19.55 -1.57 -10.81
C SER A 133 -18.47 -0.49 -10.74
N LEU A 134 -18.83 0.71 -10.27
CA LEU A 134 -17.89 1.82 -10.09
C LEU A 134 -17.24 1.86 -8.69
N PHE A 135 -17.20 0.74 -7.95
CA PHE A 135 -16.63 0.72 -6.60
C PHE A 135 -15.15 1.17 -6.60
N ASP A 136 -14.30 0.51 -7.40
CA ASP A 136 -12.86 0.83 -7.45
C ASP A 136 -12.59 2.22 -8.03
N TYR A 137 -13.46 2.70 -8.93
CA TYR A 137 -13.39 4.06 -9.45
C TYR A 137 -13.55 5.08 -8.32
N TYR A 138 -14.60 4.94 -7.50
CA TYR A 138 -14.85 5.90 -6.42
C TYR A 138 -13.80 5.82 -5.32
N ILE A 139 -13.31 4.61 -4.99
CA ILE A 139 -12.23 4.41 -4.01
C ILE A 139 -10.95 5.09 -4.48
N SER A 140 -10.50 4.75 -5.69
CA SER A 140 -9.24 5.26 -6.24
C SER A 140 -9.30 6.77 -6.48
N SER A 141 -10.43 7.28 -6.96
CA SER A 141 -10.66 8.72 -7.12
C SER A 141 -10.60 9.45 -5.77
N ALA A 142 -11.27 8.93 -4.75
CA ALA A 142 -11.28 9.56 -3.43
C ALA A 142 -9.87 9.61 -2.81
N ARG A 143 -9.09 8.53 -2.96
CA ARG A 143 -7.69 8.48 -2.52
C ARG A 143 -6.81 9.49 -3.26
N LEU A 144 -6.95 9.59 -4.58
CA LEU A 144 -6.20 10.56 -5.39
C LEU A 144 -6.53 12.02 -4.98
N TYR A 145 -7.81 12.35 -4.81
CA TYR A 145 -8.23 13.69 -4.40
C TYR A 145 -7.83 14.02 -2.96
N ARG A 146 -7.84 13.03 -2.05
CA ARG A 146 -7.28 13.18 -0.70
C ARG A 146 -5.80 13.56 -0.77
N GLN A 147 -5.01 12.88 -1.60
CA GLN A 147 -3.58 13.16 -1.73
C GLN A 147 -3.29 14.57 -2.25
N THR A 148 -4.16 15.12 -3.09
CA THR A 148 -4.04 16.47 -3.66
C THR A 148 -4.72 17.56 -2.82
N ASN A 149 -5.25 17.22 -1.65
CA ASN A 149 -6.02 18.11 -0.77
C ASN A 149 -7.33 18.65 -1.40
N ASP A 150 -7.88 17.95 -2.39
CA ASP A 150 -9.21 18.25 -2.92
C ASP A 150 -10.28 17.51 -2.11
N LYS A 151 -10.53 18.05 -0.91
CA LYS A 151 -11.49 17.48 0.04
C LYS A 151 -12.90 17.39 -0.53
N GLU A 152 -13.32 18.36 -1.34
CA GLU A 152 -14.67 18.40 -1.91
C GLU A 152 -14.90 17.22 -2.85
N ARG A 153 -14.01 17.01 -3.83
CA ARG A 153 -14.10 15.87 -4.75
C ARG A 153 -13.95 14.54 -4.01
N ALA A 154 -13.03 14.44 -3.06
CA ALA A 154 -12.85 13.22 -2.27
C ALA A 154 -14.14 12.83 -1.50
N MET A 155 -14.79 13.80 -0.86
CA MET A 155 -16.03 13.57 -0.12
C MET A 155 -17.23 13.31 -1.04
N GLN A 156 -17.25 13.90 -2.23
CA GLN A 156 -18.25 13.58 -3.26
C GLN A 156 -18.09 12.12 -3.74
N CYS A 157 -16.87 11.65 -4.01
CA CYS A 157 -16.62 10.23 -4.32
C CYS A 157 -17.07 9.30 -3.19
N LEU A 158 -16.79 9.64 -1.92
CA LEU A 158 -17.28 8.86 -0.78
C LEU A 158 -18.81 8.83 -0.69
N LYS A 159 -19.48 9.94 -1.00
CA LYS A 159 -20.95 10.02 -1.02
C LYS A 159 -21.53 9.13 -2.12
N ASP A 160 -20.94 9.16 -3.31
CA ASP A 160 -21.38 8.35 -4.45
C ASP A 160 -21.11 6.86 -4.21
N PHE A 161 -19.95 6.52 -3.64
CA PHE A 161 -19.65 5.18 -3.16
C PHE A 161 -20.69 4.67 -2.16
N LYS A 162 -20.99 5.46 -1.11
CA LYS A 162 -22.01 5.09 -0.11
C LYS A 162 -23.40 4.95 -0.74
N THR A 163 -23.72 5.73 -1.77
CA THR A 163 -24.97 5.60 -2.53
C THR A 163 -25.00 4.29 -3.28
N LEU A 164 -23.92 3.95 -4.00
CA LEU A 164 -23.76 2.70 -4.72
C LEU A 164 -23.91 1.49 -3.78
N CYS A 165 -23.24 1.49 -2.62
CA CYS A 165 -23.40 0.45 -1.59
C CYS A 165 -24.86 0.26 -1.17
N ARG A 166 -25.64 1.34 -1.05
CA ARG A 166 -27.05 1.25 -0.66
C ARG A 166 -27.89 0.65 -1.79
N THR A 167 -27.68 1.10 -3.03
CA THR A 167 -28.46 0.65 -4.19
C THR A 167 -28.17 -0.79 -4.58
N THR A 168 -26.94 -1.27 -4.37
CA THR A 168 -26.54 -2.66 -4.66
C THR A 168 -26.59 -3.56 -3.43
N HIS A 169 -27.07 -3.05 -2.29
CA HIS A 169 -27.08 -3.74 -1.00
C HIS A 169 -25.70 -4.26 -0.55
N CYS A 170 -24.61 -3.66 -1.03
CA CYS A 170 -23.25 -4.01 -0.63
C CYS A 170 -22.89 -3.39 0.72
N ARG A 171 -22.58 -4.23 1.71
CA ARG A 171 -22.02 -3.85 3.03
C ARG A 171 -21.05 -4.93 3.50
N ASP A 172 -20.15 -5.33 2.63
CA ASP A 172 -19.09 -6.28 2.95
C ASP A 172 -17.95 -5.61 3.73
N ALA A 173 -16.89 -6.38 4.00
CA ALA A 173 -15.72 -5.90 4.74
C ALA A 173 -15.01 -4.77 4.00
N PHE A 174 -14.84 -4.93 2.68
CA PHE A 174 -14.15 -4.01 1.80
C PHE A 174 -14.83 -2.64 1.76
N SER A 175 -16.17 -2.62 1.62
CA SER A 175 -16.94 -1.38 1.61
C SER A 175 -16.88 -0.65 2.95
N LEU A 176 -16.84 -1.39 4.05
CA LEU A 176 -16.71 -0.81 5.38
C LEU A 176 -15.29 -0.27 5.60
N ASP A 177 -14.26 -1.01 5.18
CA ASP A 177 -12.87 -0.60 5.28
C ASP A 177 -12.61 0.77 4.64
N PHE A 178 -13.07 0.96 3.39
CA PHE A 178 -12.90 2.23 2.71
C PHE A 178 -13.62 3.39 3.44
N ILE A 179 -14.80 3.13 4.02
CA ILE A 179 -15.49 4.16 4.81
C ILE A 179 -14.69 4.49 6.08
N GLY A 180 -14.11 3.48 6.74
CA GLY A 180 -13.24 3.64 7.90
C GLY A 180 -11.96 4.41 7.56
N GLU A 181 -11.33 4.08 6.44
CA GLU A 181 -10.17 4.79 5.90
C GLU A 181 -10.44 6.28 5.73
N MET A 182 -11.51 6.62 5.02
CA MET A 182 -11.86 8.03 4.78
C MET A 182 -12.23 8.76 6.08
N ALA A 183 -12.90 8.07 7.01
CA ALA A 183 -13.22 8.62 8.33
C ALA A 183 -11.96 8.91 9.15
N CYS A 184 -10.99 8.00 9.14
CA CYS A 184 -9.68 8.19 9.77
C CYS A 184 -8.98 9.43 9.20
N TRP A 185 -8.82 9.51 7.88
CA TRP A 185 -8.09 10.61 7.24
C TRP A 185 -8.71 11.98 7.52
N TYR A 186 -10.04 12.09 7.51
CA TYR A 186 -10.76 13.33 7.77
C TYR A 186 -11.12 13.57 9.24
N ASP A 187 -10.55 12.79 10.16
CA ASP A 187 -10.74 12.92 11.61
C ASP A 187 -12.20 12.76 12.09
N ASP A 188 -12.99 11.97 11.36
CA ASP A 188 -14.35 11.55 11.74
C ASP A 188 -14.28 10.29 12.61
N LEU A 189 -13.87 10.47 13.87
CA LEU A 189 -13.70 9.38 14.83
C LEU A 189 -15.00 8.61 15.09
N ASP A 190 -16.14 9.29 15.09
CA ASP A 190 -17.45 8.66 15.32
C ASP A 190 -17.80 7.66 14.22
N THR A 191 -17.60 8.05 12.95
CA THR A 191 -17.81 7.14 11.83
C THR A 191 -16.81 5.97 11.87
N LEU A 192 -15.53 6.24 12.15
CA LEU A 192 -14.51 5.19 12.26
C LEU A 192 -14.91 4.15 13.33
N LEU A 193 -15.21 4.59 14.55
CA LEU A 193 -15.64 3.71 15.65
C LEU A 193 -16.90 2.91 15.29
N LYS A 194 -17.86 3.54 14.59
CA LYS A 194 -19.08 2.87 14.15
C LYS A 194 -18.81 1.78 13.12
N VAL A 195 -17.95 2.07 12.14
CA VAL A 195 -17.54 1.11 11.11
C VAL A 195 -16.78 -0.06 11.72
N THR A 196 -15.80 0.21 12.59
CA THR A 196 -15.05 -0.84 13.29
C THR A 196 -15.99 -1.77 14.07
N LYS A 197 -16.96 -1.22 14.83
CA LYS A 197 -17.99 -2.02 15.53
C LYS A 197 -18.86 -2.85 14.59
N MET A 198 -19.14 -2.34 13.38
CA MET A 198 -19.90 -3.09 12.38
C MET A 198 -19.09 -4.27 11.83
N LEU A 199 -17.79 -4.08 11.60
CA LEU A 199 -16.87 -5.13 11.17
C LEU A 199 -16.70 -6.22 12.23
N GLU A 200 -16.52 -5.83 13.49
CA GLU A 200 -16.45 -6.75 14.64
C GLU A 200 -17.65 -7.70 14.71
N ARG A 201 -18.86 -7.18 14.46
CA ARG A 201 -20.12 -7.95 14.51
C ARG A 201 -20.31 -8.89 13.33
N LYS A 202 -19.78 -8.57 12.15
CA LYS A 202 -20.08 -9.29 10.92
C LYS A 202 -19.25 -10.57 10.73
N ASN A 203 -18.00 -10.62 11.20
CA ASN A 203 -17.26 -11.87 11.45
C ASN A 203 -15.88 -11.60 12.07
N HIS A 204 -15.56 -12.19 13.24
CA HIS A 204 -14.25 -12.07 13.91
C HIS A 204 -13.05 -12.71 13.16
N LYS A 205 -13.24 -13.13 11.90
CA LYS A 205 -12.23 -13.79 11.04
C LYS A 205 -11.76 -12.92 9.87
N GLN A 206 -12.13 -11.64 9.83
CA GLN A 206 -11.63 -10.72 8.82
C GLN A 206 -10.32 -10.09 9.27
N ASP A 207 -9.27 -10.38 8.51
CA ASP A 207 -8.00 -9.65 8.45
C ASP A 207 -8.20 -8.14 8.28
N GLN A 208 -9.30 -7.71 7.66
CA GLN A 208 -9.67 -6.29 7.52
C GLN A 208 -9.68 -5.51 8.85
N LEU A 209 -10.00 -6.14 9.98
CA LEU A 209 -9.97 -5.50 11.31
C LEU A 209 -8.57 -5.06 11.73
N VAL A 210 -7.50 -5.63 11.15
CA VAL A 210 -6.13 -5.17 11.34
C VAL A 210 -6.02 -3.69 10.93
N TYR A 211 -6.61 -3.32 9.79
CA TYR A 211 -6.54 -1.94 9.30
C TYR A 211 -7.37 -0.98 10.15
N GLU A 212 -8.56 -1.39 10.59
CA GLU A 212 -9.39 -0.56 11.47
C GLU A 212 -8.74 -0.28 12.83
N TYR A 213 -8.17 -1.30 13.47
CA TYR A 213 -7.46 -1.10 14.73
C TYR A 213 -6.18 -0.30 14.55
N GLY A 214 -5.49 -0.45 13.42
CA GLY A 214 -4.37 0.41 13.04
C GLY A 214 -4.78 1.89 12.89
N ARG A 215 -5.87 2.17 12.18
CA ARG A 215 -6.44 3.54 12.06
C ARG A 215 -6.83 4.12 13.41
N LEU A 216 -7.43 3.33 14.30
CA LEU A 216 -7.75 3.79 15.65
C LEU A 216 -6.50 4.02 16.50
N LEU A 217 -5.47 3.16 16.36
CA LEU A 217 -4.17 3.37 17.00
C LEU A 217 -3.55 4.69 16.52
N TYR A 218 -3.52 4.95 15.22
CA TYR A 218 -3.09 6.23 14.64
C TYR A 218 -3.89 7.42 15.21
N CYS A 219 -5.23 7.36 15.16
CA CYS A 219 -6.09 8.45 15.62
C CYS A 219 -5.87 8.80 17.10
N TYR A 220 -5.64 7.81 17.96
CA TYR A 220 -5.42 8.04 19.38
C TYR A 220 -3.96 8.34 19.71
N ALA A 221 -3.00 7.51 19.30
CA ALA A 221 -1.60 7.67 19.67
C ALA A 221 -0.91 8.83 18.93
N VAL A 222 -1.22 9.05 17.66
CA VAL A 222 -0.53 10.04 16.82
C VAL A 222 -1.28 11.37 16.81
N ARG A 223 -2.56 11.38 16.39
CA ARG A 223 -3.32 12.64 16.26
C ARG A 223 -3.71 13.27 17.60
N ARG A 224 -4.14 12.44 18.55
CA ARG A 224 -4.67 12.88 19.85
C ARG A 224 -3.68 12.75 21.00
N GLN A 225 -2.61 11.97 20.81
CA GLN A 225 -1.59 11.67 21.82
C GLN A 225 -2.19 11.10 23.11
N ASP A 226 -3.27 10.32 22.95
CA ASP A 226 -4.01 9.64 24.01
C ASP A 226 -3.60 8.16 24.03
N PHE A 227 -2.52 7.86 24.74
CA PHE A 227 -1.97 6.52 24.83
C PHE A 227 -2.86 5.55 25.64
N GLU A 228 -3.71 6.08 26.52
CA GLU A 228 -4.66 5.27 27.30
C GLU A 228 -5.74 4.70 26.38
N GLN A 229 -6.37 5.56 25.56
CA GLN A 229 -7.36 5.12 24.56
C GLN A 229 -6.73 4.32 23.42
N ALA A 230 -5.45 4.54 23.09
CA ALA A 230 -4.74 3.75 22.08
C ALA A 230 -4.47 2.30 22.51
N ALA A 231 -4.24 2.06 23.81
CA ALA A 231 -3.85 0.76 24.35
C ALA A 231 -4.75 -0.43 23.97
N PRO A 232 -6.10 -0.37 24.05
CA PRO A 232 -6.95 -1.47 23.63
C PRO A 232 -6.78 -1.81 22.14
N TYR A 233 -6.62 -0.80 21.28
CA TYR A 233 -6.48 -1.01 19.83
C TYR A 233 -5.13 -1.58 19.45
N TYR A 234 -4.05 -1.15 20.08
CA TYR A 234 -2.74 -1.80 19.92
C TYR A 234 -2.78 -3.29 20.28
N ASN A 235 -3.42 -3.63 21.42
CA ASN A 235 -3.52 -5.02 21.85
C ASN A 235 -4.35 -5.88 20.87
N LEU A 236 -5.44 -5.33 20.35
CA LEU A 236 -6.28 -5.99 19.34
C LEU A 236 -5.53 -6.16 18.01
N LEU A 237 -4.86 -5.11 17.54
CA LEU A 237 -3.99 -5.13 16.36
C LEU A 237 -2.94 -6.23 16.46
N LYS A 238 -2.14 -6.21 17.54
CA LYS A 238 -1.09 -7.21 17.81
C LYS A 238 -1.63 -8.64 17.81
N LYS A 239 -2.79 -8.86 18.43
CA LYS A 239 -3.45 -10.18 18.48
C LYS A 239 -3.87 -10.65 17.09
N LEU A 240 -4.43 -9.77 16.26
CA LEU A 240 -4.85 -10.11 14.90
C LEU A 240 -3.66 -10.34 13.97
N CYS A 241 -2.63 -9.49 13.98
CA CYS A 241 -1.41 -9.71 13.21
C CYS A 241 -0.80 -11.09 13.52
N LYS A 242 -0.72 -11.48 14.81
CA LYS A 242 -0.28 -12.82 15.20
C LYS A 242 -1.19 -13.93 14.68
N LYS A 243 -2.51 -13.75 14.78
CA LYS A 243 -3.51 -14.74 14.34
C LYS A 243 -3.42 -15.01 12.84
N PHE A 244 -3.28 -13.96 12.04
CA PHE A 244 -3.24 -14.04 10.58
C PHE A 244 -1.82 -14.17 10.01
N LYS A 245 -0.80 -14.26 10.88
CA LYS A 245 0.62 -14.28 10.49
C LYS A 245 1.00 -13.09 9.59
N MET A 246 0.39 -11.94 9.84
CA MET A 246 0.63 -10.71 9.10
C MET A 246 1.72 -9.88 9.79
N HIS A 247 2.49 -9.18 8.98
CA HIS A 247 3.30 -8.05 9.42
C HIS A 247 2.41 -6.88 9.82
N SER A 248 2.92 -5.97 10.63
CA SER A 248 2.16 -4.79 11.03
C SER A 248 2.08 -3.78 9.87
N PRO A 249 0.87 -3.40 9.41
CA PRO A 249 0.70 -2.38 8.36
C PRO A 249 0.64 -0.95 8.94
N TYR A 250 0.96 -0.76 10.21
CA TYR A 250 0.95 0.53 10.93
C TYR A 250 2.23 0.63 11.78
N PHE A 251 3.36 0.55 11.10
CA PHE A 251 4.69 0.48 11.70
C PHE A 251 5.01 1.76 12.46
N ALA A 252 4.83 2.93 11.83
CA ALA A 252 5.13 4.22 12.44
C ALA A 252 4.23 4.49 13.67
N ASP A 253 2.95 4.19 13.57
CA ASP A 253 1.95 4.39 14.63
C ASP A 253 2.25 3.52 15.85
N THR A 254 2.60 2.26 15.57
CA THR A 254 3.02 1.32 16.61
C THR A 254 4.32 1.77 17.26
N MET A 255 5.24 2.37 16.50
CA MET A 255 6.46 2.96 17.05
C MET A 255 6.19 4.18 17.93
N VAL A 256 5.30 5.09 17.54
CA VAL A 256 4.85 6.20 18.40
C VAL A 256 4.30 5.65 19.72
N TYR A 257 3.34 4.73 19.66
CA TYR A 257 2.72 4.16 20.85
C TYR A 257 3.72 3.43 21.75
N LEU A 258 4.57 2.56 21.19
CA LEU A 258 5.47 1.73 22.00
C LEU A 258 6.64 2.52 22.56
N THR A 259 7.24 3.46 21.81
CA THR A 259 8.33 4.28 22.37
C THR A 259 7.86 5.18 23.50
N ALA A 260 6.57 5.54 23.52
CA ALA A 260 5.91 6.28 24.60
C ALA A 260 5.58 5.42 25.83
N THR A 261 5.35 4.12 25.68
CA THR A 261 4.76 3.27 26.73
C THR A 261 5.69 2.16 27.25
N ASP A 262 6.50 1.57 26.38
CA ASP A 262 7.45 0.50 26.72
C ASP A 262 8.57 0.42 25.66
N GLN A 263 9.74 0.98 25.99
CA GLN A 263 10.88 1.03 25.08
C GLN A 263 11.44 -0.35 24.72
N ASN A 264 11.33 -1.35 25.61
CA ASN A 264 11.80 -2.70 25.30
C ASN A 264 10.83 -3.40 24.33
N ALA A 265 9.53 -3.21 24.52
CA ALA A 265 8.54 -3.69 23.56
C ALA A 265 8.70 -2.99 22.20
N ALA A 266 9.00 -1.69 22.17
CA ALA A 266 9.30 -0.95 20.95
C ALA A 266 10.49 -1.57 20.19
N TRP A 267 11.61 -1.82 20.89
CA TRP A 267 12.78 -2.42 20.28
C TRP A 267 12.54 -3.84 19.76
N ASN A 268 11.82 -4.66 20.52
CA ASN A 268 11.47 -6.01 20.09
C ASN A 268 10.53 -6.01 18.87
N PHE A 269 9.59 -5.07 18.80
CA PHE A 269 8.76 -4.88 17.62
C PHE A 269 9.60 -4.46 16.41
N PHE A 270 10.49 -3.47 16.60
CA PHE A 270 11.39 -3.00 15.54
C PHE A 270 12.21 -4.15 14.94
N LEU A 271 12.89 -4.93 15.78
CA LEU A 271 13.70 -6.08 15.34
C LEU A 271 12.88 -7.14 14.57
N LYS A 272 11.60 -7.30 14.92
CA LYS A 272 10.71 -8.28 14.29
C LYS A 272 10.21 -7.81 12.91
N GLU A 273 9.79 -6.54 12.81
CA GLU A 273 9.09 -6.03 11.64
C GLU A 273 10.02 -5.34 10.63
N ALA A 274 11.12 -4.72 11.09
CA ALA A 274 12.04 -3.97 10.23
C ALA A 274 12.61 -4.81 9.07
N PRO A 275 12.97 -6.11 9.21
CA PRO A 275 13.45 -6.90 8.08
C PRO A 275 12.49 -6.95 6.88
N PHE A 276 11.19 -6.99 7.15
CA PHE A 276 10.15 -7.05 6.10
C PHE A 276 9.90 -5.67 5.50
N GLN A 277 9.89 -4.64 6.33
CA GLN A 277 9.66 -3.26 5.90
C GLN A 277 10.85 -2.69 5.12
N ALA A 278 12.08 -3.11 5.44
CA ALA A 278 13.30 -2.56 4.84
C ALA A 278 13.50 -2.93 3.37
N ILE A 279 12.86 -4.01 2.91
CA ILE A 279 12.95 -4.48 1.52
C ILE A 279 11.82 -3.94 0.65
N THR A 280 10.91 -3.12 1.19
CA THR A 280 9.84 -2.53 0.39
C THR A 280 10.42 -1.57 -0.65
N THR A 281 9.94 -1.69 -1.89
CA THR A 281 10.20 -0.74 -2.97
C THR A 281 9.07 0.28 -3.10
N ILE A 282 7.97 0.09 -2.36
CA ILE A 282 6.81 0.98 -2.34
C ILE A 282 7.19 2.26 -1.58
N PRO A 283 7.17 3.44 -2.24
CA PRO A 283 7.59 4.68 -1.61
C PRO A 283 6.81 5.05 -0.35
N LEU A 284 5.48 4.89 -0.37
CA LEU A 284 4.65 5.22 0.78
C LEU A 284 5.04 4.39 2.02
N ASP A 285 5.14 3.07 1.87
CA ASP A 285 5.53 2.16 2.94
C ASP A 285 6.96 2.44 3.42
N LYS A 286 7.88 2.75 2.48
CA LYS A 286 9.25 3.13 2.80
C LYS A 286 9.32 4.43 3.60
N MET A 287 8.44 5.39 3.31
CA MET A 287 8.30 6.62 4.09
C MET A 287 7.83 6.29 5.51
N GLU A 288 6.75 5.52 5.66
CA GLU A 288 6.21 5.12 6.96
C GLU A 288 7.25 4.36 7.80
N PHE A 289 7.93 3.37 7.21
CA PHE A 289 9.02 2.65 7.87
C PHE A 289 10.13 3.59 8.33
N SER A 290 10.55 4.52 7.48
CA SER A 290 11.61 5.47 7.82
C SER A 290 11.20 6.39 8.97
N ILE A 291 9.94 6.82 9.03
CA ILE A 291 9.39 7.60 10.16
C ILE A 291 9.48 6.80 11.47
N GLY A 292 8.95 5.58 11.48
CA GLY A 292 8.99 4.72 12.67
C GLY A 292 10.41 4.38 13.11
N ALA A 293 11.31 4.15 12.15
CA ALA A 293 12.72 3.87 12.42
C ALA A 293 13.44 5.08 13.02
N GLU A 294 13.21 6.29 12.49
CA GLU A 294 13.71 7.53 13.09
C GLU A 294 13.24 7.67 14.55
N ILE A 295 11.94 7.49 14.79
CA ILE A 295 11.33 7.57 16.13
C ILE A 295 12.00 6.59 17.10
N MET A 296 12.18 5.33 16.68
CA MET A 296 12.85 4.30 17.48
C MET A 296 14.28 4.71 17.83
N MET A 297 15.08 5.13 16.83
CA MET A 297 16.49 5.51 17.05
C MET A 297 16.62 6.74 17.97
N ARG A 298 15.78 7.76 17.78
CA ARG A 298 15.74 8.94 18.65
C ARG A 298 15.33 8.57 20.08
N SER A 299 14.34 7.67 20.23
CA SER A 299 13.93 7.17 21.55
C SER A 299 15.09 6.47 22.27
N LEU A 300 15.84 5.60 21.58
CA LEU A 300 16.99 4.91 22.15
C LEU A 300 18.11 5.88 22.56
N LYS A 301 18.41 6.87 21.72
CA LYS A 301 19.38 7.90 22.05
C LYS A 301 18.97 8.68 23.31
N LYS A 302 17.71 9.08 23.41
CA LYS A 302 17.18 9.78 24.60
C LYS A 302 17.31 8.97 25.88
N SER A 303 17.26 7.63 25.81
CA SER A 303 17.49 6.76 26.96
C SER A 303 18.96 6.41 27.21
N GLY A 304 19.90 7.07 26.54
CA GLY A 304 21.34 6.90 26.71
C GLY A 304 21.92 5.70 25.95
N LYS A 305 21.17 5.06 25.05
CA LYS A 305 21.71 4.03 24.16
C LYS A 305 22.33 4.68 22.92
N GLU A 306 23.65 4.85 22.97
CA GLU A 306 24.43 5.44 21.87
C GLU A 306 24.57 4.50 20.66
N THR A 307 24.55 3.18 20.90
CA THR A 307 24.75 2.18 19.83
C THR A 307 23.73 1.06 19.88
N VAL A 308 23.39 0.53 18.72
CA VAL A 308 22.52 -0.65 18.55
C VAL A 308 23.16 -1.68 17.64
N ARG A 309 22.76 -2.94 17.81
CA ARG A 309 23.12 -4.03 16.89
C ARG A 309 21.89 -4.70 16.31
N PHE A 310 21.86 -4.82 14.99
CA PHE A 310 20.83 -5.53 14.25
C PHE A 310 21.26 -5.74 12.79
N SER A 311 20.60 -6.66 12.10
CA SER A 311 20.83 -6.93 10.69
C SER A 311 19.52 -6.74 9.94
N LEU A 312 19.55 -6.03 8.81
CA LEU A 312 18.42 -5.95 7.88
C LEU A 312 18.79 -6.66 6.57
N PRO A 313 17.85 -7.34 5.91
CA PRO A 313 18.06 -7.91 4.60
C PRO A 313 18.26 -6.82 3.54
N GLY A 314 18.91 -7.20 2.44
CA GLY A 314 19.31 -6.28 1.36
C GLY A 314 20.60 -5.53 1.67
N ALA A 315 21.07 -4.78 0.67
CA ALA A 315 22.23 -3.90 0.81
C ALA A 315 21.77 -2.49 1.15
N HIS A 316 22.17 -1.99 2.32
CA HIS A 316 21.85 -0.63 2.76
C HIS A 316 23.12 0.22 2.82
N PRO A 317 23.08 1.51 2.41
CA PRO A 317 24.28 2.36 2.40
C PRO A 317 24.97 2.54 3.76
N TRP A 318 24.23 2.33 4.85
CA TRP A 318 24.72 2.46 6.23
C TRP A 318 25.09 1.14 6.89
N GLN A 319 24.90 -0.01 6.22
CA GLN A 319 25.27 -1.32 6.77
C GLN A 319 26.77 -1.40 7.05
N ARG A 320 27.11 -2.04 8.17
CA ARG A 320 28.48 -2.23 8.64
C ARG A 320 28.70 -3.70 8.94
N GLU A 321 29.92 -4.19 8.70
CA GLU A 321 30.30 -5.59 8.95
C GLU A 321 30.16 -6.00 10.43
N ASP A 322 30.36 -5.06 11.36
CA ASP A 322 30.22 -5.29 12.80
C ASP A 322 28.77 -5.23 13.32
N GLU A 323 27.83 -4.95 12.40
CA GLU A 323 26.40 -4.74 12.62
C GLU A 323 26.11 -3.75 13.75
N CYS A 324 27.06 -2.86 14.08
CA CYS A 324 26.98 -1.95 15.20
C CYS A 324 26.85 -0.52 14.70
N TYR A 325 25.76 0.14 15.05
CA TYR A 325 25.42 1.45 14.50
C TYR A 325 25.23 2.47 15.60
N GLN A 326 25.69 3.69 15.36
CA GLN A 326 25.38 4.84 16.20
C GLN A 326 23.90 5.21 16.01
N THR A 327 23.16 5.33 17.11
CA THR A 327 21.72 5.63 17.07
C THR A 327 21.44 6.98 16.42
N GLU A 328 22.30 7.98 16.64
CA GLU A 328 22.18 9.28 15.98
C GLU A 328 22.34 9.21 14.46
N THR A 329 23.34 8.47 13.98
CA THR A 329 23.60 8.33 12.54
C THR A 329 22.43 7.63 11.85
N LEU A 330 21.86 6.60 12.47
CA LEU A 330 20.67 5.93 11.93
C LEU A 330 19.44 6.84 11.99
N ALA A 331 19.24 7.59 13.07
CA ALA A 331 18.15 8.55 13.17
C ALA A 331 18.19 9.58 12.03
N GLU A 332 19.38 10.14 11.74
CA GLU A 332 19.51 11.12 10.65
C GLU A 332 19.35 10.48 9.27
N TYR A 333 19.82 9.25 9.06
CA TYR A 333 19.59 8.53 7.81
C TYR A 333 18.09 8.32 7.56
N PHE A 334 17.36 7.77 8.53
CA PHE A 334 15.93 7.51 8.37
C PHE A 334 15.12 8.80 8.28
N ARG A 335 15.54 9.86 9.00
CA ARG A 335 15.01 11.22 8.82
C ARG A 335 15.12 11.69 7.38
N GLN A 336 16.32 11.62 6.81
CA GLN A 336 16.56 12.06 5.45
C GLN A 336 15.70 11.27 4.47
N GLN A 337 15.64 9.94 4.62
CA GLN A 337 14.80 9.07 3.80
C GLN A 337 13.31 9.43 3.88
N ALA A 338 12.77 9.60 5.08
CA ALA A 338 11.36 9.96 5.27
C ALA A 338 11.05 11.31 4.60
N ARG A 339 11.84 12.35 4.91
CA ARG A 339 11.64 13.70 4.38
C ARG A 339 11.76 13.75 2.86
N GLU A 340 12.76 13.09 2.27
CA GLU A 340 12.92 13.04 0.82
C GLU A 340 11.70 12.43 0.13
N ILE A 341 11.15 11.35 0.67
CA ILE A 341 9.96 10.72 0.09
C ILE A 341 8.73 11.62 0.30
N SER A 342 8.54 12.18 1.50
CA SER A 342 7.45 13.12 1.77
C SER A 342 7.47 14.30 0.80
N PHE A 343 8.63 14.92 0.60
CA PHE A 343 8.79 16.04 -0.33
C PHE A 343 8.49 15.66 -1.79
N LYS A 344 8.80 14.44 -2.21
CA LYS A 344 8.47 13.97 -3.57
C LYS A 344 6.97 13.79 -3.76
N PHE A 345 6.26 13.24 -2.77
CA PHE A 345 4.80 13.19 -2.79
C PHE A 345 4.18 14.58 -2.79
N ASP A 346 4.64 15.46 -1.91
CA ASP A 346 4.18 16.84 -1.79
C ASP A 346 4.39 17.62 -3.10
N ALA A 347 5.56 17.47 -3.73
CA ALA A 347 5.87 18.07 -5.03
C ALA A 347 4.96 17.53 -6.15
N ARG A 348 4.71 16.21 -6.18
CA ARG A 348 3.77 15.60 -7.12
C ARG A 348 2.35 16.14 -6.92
N ASN A 349 1.93 16.26 -5.67
CA ASN A 349 0.56 16.61 -5.30
C ASN A 349 0.29 18.13 -5.32
N GLY A 350 1.33 18.95 -5.34
CA GLY A 350 1.22 20.41 -5.26
C GLY A 350 0.79 20.92 -3.87
N ASN A 351 1.13 20.19 -2.80
CA ASN A 351 0.80 20.56 -1.42
C ASN A 351 1.95 20.23 -0.44
N ASN A 352 1.67 20.18 0.85
CA ASN A 352 2.63 19.89 1.92
C ASN A 352 2.09 18.87 2.94
N HIS A 353 1.15 18.03 2.52
CA HIS A 353 0.46 17.11 3.43
C HIS A 353 1.38 16.02 3.96
N CYS A 354 2.23 15.43 3.13
CA CYS A 354 3.10 14.34 3.56
C CYS A 354 4.16 14.83 4.55
N ILE A 355 4.74 16.03 4.35
CA ILE A 355 5.67 16.58 5.34
C ILE A 355 4.95 17.01 6.62
N GLN A 356 3.71 17.51 6.56
CA GLN A 356 2.92 17.79 7.76
C GLN A 356 2.62 16.52 8.56
N GLU A 357 2.29 15.43 7.87
CA GLU A 357 2.08 14.12 8.47
C GLU A 357 3.36 13.63 9.15
N TYR A 358 4.51 13.72 8.48
CA TYR A 358 5.82 13.42 9.08
C TYR A 358 6.06 14.17 10.40
N GLU A 359 5.83 15.49 10.42
CA GLU A 359 6.02 16.30 11.61
C GLU A 359 5.02 15.95 12.72
N LEU A 360 3.80 15.54 12.37
CA LEU A 360 2.79 15.07 13.32
C LEU A 360 3.26 13.82 14.08
N PHE A 361 3.81 12.84 13.35
CA PHE A 361 4.40 11.64 13.97
C PHE A 361 5.54 11.97 14.92
N LEU A 362 6.45 12.86 14.52
CA LEU A 362 7.55 13.29 15.39
C LEU A 362 7.07 14.05 16.63
N ALA A 363 6.07 14.93 16.48
CA ALA A 363 5.48 15.64 17.60
C ALA A 363 4.89 14.66 18.63
N ALA A 364 4.13 13.67 18.17
CA ALA A 364 3.50 12.66 19.03
C ALA A 364 4.54 11.78 19.77
N ALA A 365 5.66 11.46 19.13
CA ALA A 365 6.75 10.70 19.77
C ALA A 365 7.51 11.53 20.83
N ASN A 366 7.39 12.86 20.83
CA ASN A 366 8.12 13.75 21.73
C ASN A 366 7.34 14.14 23.00
N THR A 367 6.02 13.98 23.04
CA THR A 367 5.17 14.55 24.11
C THR A 367 5.32 13.89 25.48
N VAL A 368 5.81 12.64 25.55
CA VAL A 368 5.99 11.93 26.82
C VAL A 368 7.20 12.43 27.62
N SER A 369 8.10 13.20 26.98
CA SER A 369 9.32 13.72 27.64
C SER A 369 9.09 14.91 28.58
N ALA A 370 7.85 15.41 28.75
CA ALA A 370 7.57 16.58 29.59
C ALA A 370 7.05 16.26 31.01
N ASN A 371 6.76 14.99 31.32
CA ASN A 371 6.13 14.57 32.58
C ASN A 371 6.96 13.56 33.42
N THR A 372 8.26 13.48 33.16
CA THR A 372 9.25 12.82 34.02
C THR A 372 10.31 13.82 34.40
#